data_AF-A0A0V0SUA0-F1
#
_entry.id   AF-A0A0V0SUA0-F1
#
_cell.length_a   1.000
_cell.length_b   1.000
_cell.length_c   1.000
_cell.angle_alpha   90.00
_cell.angle_beta   90.00
_cell.angle_gamma   90.00
#
_symmetry.space_group_name_H-M   'P 1'
#
loop_
_entity.id
_entity.type
_entity.pdbx_description
1 polymer ?
#
loop_
_entity_poly.entity_id
_entity_poly.type
_entity_poly.pdbx_seq_one_letter_code
_entity_poly.pdbx_strand_id
1 'polypeptide(L)'
;LLEESFRAADALQTEVELDLDGEELQVAVDDWALSRENYRKGKARARAWMIEARGEGPIGSSSVSAGMPAVLSSNGRLPELTLPKFTGKVLEFPAFWAQFEANVHKR
;
A
#
# COMPACT_ATOMS: atom_id res chain seq x y z
N LEU A 1 -26.61 30.47 -25.99
CA LEU A 1 -25.38 29.64 -25.83
C LEU A 1 -24.73 29.79 -24.46
N LEU A 2 -24.04 30.90 -24.13
CA LEU A 2 -23.33 31.03 -22.84
C LEU A 2 -24.29 31.09 -21.63
N GLU A 3 -25.36 31.89 -21.72
CA GLU A 3 -26.35 32.00 -20.64
C GLU A 3 -27.10 30.68 -20.40
N GLU A 4 -27.39 29.93 -21.47
CA GLU A 4 -28.00 28.60 -21.37
C GLU A 4 -27.04 27.59 -20.74
N SER A 5 -25.74 27.66 -21.05
CA SER A 5 -24.74 26.80 -20.41
C SER A 5 -24.61 27.09 -18.92
N PHE A 6 -24.72 28.36 -18.51
CA PHE A 6 -24.70 28.74 -17.10
C PHE A 6 -25.94 28.23 -16.36
N ARG A 7 -27.12 28.36 -16.98
CA ARG A 7 -28.37 27.84 -16.39
C ARG A 7 -28.39 26.31 -16.29
N ALA A 8 -27.81 25.62 -17.27
CA ALA A 8 -27.67 24.17 -17.23
C ALA A 8 -26.68 23.71 -16.15
N ALA A 9 -25.57 24.43 -15.98
CA ALA A 9 -24.61 24.16 -14.92
C ALA A 9 -25.22 24.39 -13.52
N ASP A 10 -25.98 25.47 -13.35
CA ASP A 10 -26.66 25.81 -12.09
C ASP A 10 -27.74 24.78 -11.70
N ALA A 11 -28.48 24.27 -12.70
CA ALA A 11 -29.46 23.21 -12.49
C ALA A 11 -28.80 21.88 -12.07
N LEU A 12 -27.69 21.50 -12.73
CA LEU A 12 -26.93 20.31 -12.36
C LEU A 12 -26.29 20.45 -10.98
N GLN A 13 -25.79 21.64 -10.63
CA GLN A 13 -25.26 21.92 -9.31
C GLN A 13 -26.33 21.79 -8.23
N THR A 14 -27.52 22.32 -8.48
CA THR A 14 -28.66 22.21 -7.56
C THR A 14 -29.08 20.75 -7.37
N GLU A 15 -29.10 19.94 -8.44
CA GLU A 15 -29.40 18.51 -8.37
C GLU A 15 -28.39 17.76 -7.49
N VAL A 16 -27.08 18.01 -7.70
CA VAL A 16 -26.00 17.42 -6.89
C VAL A 16 -26.06 17.87 -5.42
N GLU A 17 -26.42 19.12 -5.16
CA GLU A 17 -26.58 19.65 -3.80
C GLU A 17 -27.82 19.08 -3.08
N LEU A 18 -28.82 18.61 -3.83
CA LEU A 18 -30.03 17.96 -3.30
C LEU A 18 -29.87 16.44 -3.15
N ASP A 19 -28.99 15.81 -3.93
CA ASP A 19 -28.80 14.35 -4.01
C ASP A 19 -28.08 13.73 -2.80
N LEU A 20 -27.72 14.53 -1.80
CA LEU A 20 -27.28 14.01 -0.51
C LEU A 20 -28.27 14.48 0.55
N ASP A 21 -29.23 13.61 0.86
CA ASP A 21 -30.00 13.80 2.06
C ASP A 21 -29.01 13.86 3.26
N GLY A 22 -29.30 14.75 4.22
CA GLY A 22 -28.37 15.00 5.32
C GLY A 22 -28.11 13.75 6.19
N GLU A 23 -28.99 12.75 6.10
CA GLU A 23 -28.92 11.50 6.85
C GLU A 23 -27.97 10.50 6.15
N GLU A 24 -28.05 10.36 4.83
CA GLU A 24 -27.17 9.56 3.98
C GLU A 24 -25.75 10.12 3.99
N LEU A 25 -25.59 11.45 3.98
CA LEU A 25 -24.29 12.08 4.18
C LEU A 25 -23.70 11.73 5.55
N GLN A 26 -24.51 11.79 6.61
CA GLN A 26 -24.06 11.49 7.97
C GLN A 26 -23.68 10.00 8.13
N VAL A 27 -24.47 9.10 7.55
CA VAL A 27 -24.17 7.67 7.49
C VAL A 27 -22.84 7.42 6.78
N ALA A 28 -22.60 8.03 5.62
CA ALA A 28 -21.35 7.88 4.89
C ALA A 28 -20.14 8.41 5.67
N VAL A 29 -20.32 9.53 6.39
CA VAL A 29 -19.29 10.10 7.28
C VAL A 29 -18.96 9.16 8.43
N ASP A 30 -19.97 8.58 9.07
CA ASP A 30 -19.80 7.67 10.21
C ASP A 30 -19.16 6.36 9.79
N ASP A 31 -19.56 5.78 8.66
CA ASP A 31 -18.96 4.58 8.07
C ASP A 31 -17.48 4.80 7.75
N TRP A 32 -17.15 5.97 7.18
CA TRP A 32 -15.77 6.32 6.89
C TRP A 32 -14.95 6.51 8.18
N ALA A 33 -15.54 7.15 9.19
CA ALA A 33 -14.89 7.33 10.49
C ALA A 33 -14.58 5.98 11.14
N LEU A 34 -15.53 5.04 11.12
CA LEU A 34 -15.39 3.69 11.64
C LEU A 34 -14.31 2.89 10.90
N SER A 35 -14.34 2.91 9.56
CA SER A 35 -13.32 2.25 8.73
C SER A 35 -11.92 2.75 9.06
N ARG A 36 -11.75 4.06 9.22
CA ARG A 36 -10.47 4.69 9.54
C ARG A 36 -9.99 4.32 10.95
N GLU A 37 -10.89 4.23 11.92
CA GLU A 37 -10.57 3.76 13.26
C GLU A 37 -10.11 2.30 13.27
N ASN A 38 -10.86 1.42 12.59
CA ASN A 38 -10.53 0.00 12.47
C ASN A 38 -9.17 -0.23 11.82
N TYR A 39 -8.85 0.54 10.77
CA TYR A 39 -7.53 0.51 10.14
C TYR A 39 -6.43 0.90 11.14
N ARG A 40 -6.61 1.98 11.92
CA ARG A 40 -5.63 2.41 12.92
C ARG A 40 -5.39 1.33 13.99
N LYS A 41 -6.47 0.74 14.51
CA LYS A 41 -6.41 -0.37 15.49
C LYS A 41 -5.72 -1.60 14.89
N GLY A 42 -6.10 -2.00 13.68
CA GLY A 42 -5.49 -3.12 12.96
C GLY A 42 -3.99 -2.92 12.72
N LYS A 43 -3.61 -1.72 12.25
CA LYS A 43 -2.21 -1.35 12.03
C LYS A 43 -1.39 -1.36 13.32
N ALA A 44 -1.95 -0.87 14.43
CA ALA A 44 -1.28 -0.91 15.73
C ALA A 44 -1.08 -2.35 16.22
N ARG A 45 -2.10 -3.21 16.10
CA ARG A 45 -2.01 -4.64 16.45
C ARG A 45 -0.96 -5.37 15.62
N ALA A 46 -0.95 -5.17 14.31
CA ALA A 46 0.05 -5.79 13.44
C ALA A 46 1.48 -5.33 13.80
N ARG A 47 1.67 -4.06 14.15
CA ARG A 47 2.96 -3.56 14.65
C ARG A 47 3.37 -4.22 15.96
N ALA A 48 2.45 -4.36 16.91
CA ALA A 48 2.71 -5.03 18.17
C ALA A 48 3.13 -6.50 17.97
N TRP A 49 2.39 -7.25 17.14
CA TRP A 49 2.76 -8.63 16.79
C TRP A 49 4.12 -8.75 16.11
N MET A 50 4.49 -7.79 15.24
CA MET A 50 5.81 -7.79 14.62
C MET A 50 6.95 -7.52 15.62
N ILE A 51 6.70 -6.71 16.66
CA ILE A 51 7.70 -6.44 17.72
C ILE A 51 7.84 -7.68 18.61
N GLU A 52 6.73 -8.27 19.03
CA GLU A 52 6.71 -9.50 19.84
C GLU A 52 7.40 -10.67 19.11
N ALA A 53 7.11 -10.86 17.82
CA ALA A 53 7.71 -11.90 17.00
C ALA A 53 9.23 -11.73 16.80
N ARG A 54 9.78 -10.53 16.99
CA ARG A 54 11.23 -10.28 16.93
C ARG A 54 11.95 -10.65 18.22
N GLY A 55 11.22 -10.96 19.31
CA GLY A 55 11.82 -11.28 20.60
C GLY A 55 12.58 -10.12 21.25
N GLU A 56 12.46 -8.91 20.72
CA GLU A 56 13.06 -7.72 21.30
C GLU A 56 12.13 -7.19 22.39
N GLY A 57 12.24 -7.78 23.57
CA GLY A 57 11.74 -7.18 24.80
C GLY A 57 12.36 -5.79 25.01
N PRO A 58 11.81 -4.96 25.91
CA PRO A 58 12.39 -3.65 26.24
C PRO A 58 13.87 -3.83 26.49
N ILE A 59 14.71 -3.03 25.85
CA ILE A 59 16.18 -3.07 25.95
C ILE A 59 16.57 -2.92 27.43
N GLY A 60 16.59 -4.05 28.11
CA GLY A 60 16.94 -4.25 29.49
C GLY A 60 18.19 -5.11 29.46
N SER A 61 19.31 -4.46 29.71
CA SER A 61 20.63 -5.03 29.96
C SER A 61 20.59 -6.50 30.41
N SER A 62 21.14 -7.41 29.61
CA SER A 62 21.82 -8.59 30.15
C SER A 62 22.72 -9.25 29.10
N SER A 63 23.82 -9.78 29.63
CA SER A 63 25.03 -10.30 29.02
C SER A 63 24.87 -11.23 27.80
N VAL A 64 25.81 -11.07 26.88
CA VAL A 64 26.23 -12.07 25.89
C VAL A 64 26.33 -13.46 26.52
N SER A 65 25.56 -14.42 26.01
CA SER A 65 25.84 -15.85 26.21
C SER A 65 25.92 -16.52 24.86
N ALA A 66 27.09 -17.10 24.64
CA ALA A 66 27.53 -17.77 23.45
C ALA A 66 26.75 -19.07 23.21
N GLY A 67 26.54 -19.40 21.94
CA GLY A 67 26.29 -20.77 21.51
C GLY A 67 24.85 -21.07 21.14
N MET A 68 24.41 -20.61 19.97
CA MET A 68 23.49 -21.35 19.11
C MET A 68 23.93 -21.14 17.66
N PRO A 69 23.97 -22.18 16.81
CA PRO A 69 24.36 -22.00 15.42
C PRO A 69 23.31 -21.09 14.78
N ALA A 70 23.80 -20.09 14.04
CA ALA A 70 22.95 -19.29 13.18
C ALA A 70 22.35 -20.22 12.12
N VAL A 71 21.22 -20.86 12.46
CA VAL A 71 20.22 -21.22 11.46
C VAL A 71 19.87 -19.89 10.86
N LEU A 72 20.50 -19.61 9.73
CA LEU A 72 20.12 -18.56 8.80
C LEU A 72 18.65 -18.80 8.48
N SER A 73 17.78 -18.25 9.32
CA SER A 73 16.43 -17.92 8.94
C SER A 73 16.59 -17.10 7.68
N SER A 74 16.35 -17.73 6.53
CA SER A 74 16.10 -17.02 5.29
C SER A 74 14.89 -16.15 5.60
N ASN A 75 15.15 -14.89 5.95
CA ASN A 75 14.21 -13.92 6.49
C ASN A 75 13.13 -13.56 5.46
N GLY A 76 12.29 -14.49 4.98
CA GLY A 76 11.23 -14.26 4.01
C GLY A 76 11.64 -13.43 2.77
N ARG A 77 12.95 -13.28 2.51
CA ARG A 77 13.48 -12.33 1.54
C ARG A 77 13.34 -13.02 0.21
N LEU A 78 12.47 -12.45 -0.64
CA LEU A 78 12.35 -12.88 -2.02
C LEU A 78 13.75 -12.91 -2.64
N PRO A 79 14.05 -13.92 -3.48
CA PRO A 79 15.27 -13.94 -4.26
C PRO A 79 15.44 -12.59 -4.94
N GLU A 80 16.64 -12.02 -4.85
CA GLU A 80 16.91 -10.73 -5.46
C GLU A 80 16.84 -10.87 -6.98
N LEU A 81 15.72 -10.44 -7.57
CA LEU A 81 15.52 -10.44 -9.02
C LEU A 81 16.31 -9.29 -9.62
N THR A 82 17.39 -9.61 -10.32
CA THR A 82 18.17 -8.64 -11.07
C THR A 82 17.43 -8.29 -12.36
N LEU A 83 16.66 -7.20 -12.33
CA LEU A 83 15.98 -6.69 -13.52
C LEU A 83 17.00 -6.09 -14.50
N PRO A 84 16.87 -6.37 -15.82
CA PRO A 84 17.69 -5.70 -16.81
C PRO A 84 17.44 -4.19 -16.77
N LYS A 85 18.46 -3.38 -17.08
CA LYS A 85 18.34 -1.92 -17.18
C LYS A 85 18.17 -1.52 -18.64
N PHE A 86 17.15 -0.72 -18.93
CA PHE A 86 16.98 -0.16 -20.27
C PHE A 86 17.92 1.04 -20.46
N THR A 87 18.67 1.03 -21.55
CA THR A 87 19.69 2.04 -21.86
C THR A 87 19.11 3.30 -22.53
N GLY A 88 17.81 3.31 -22.84
CA GLY A 88 17.14 4.39 -23.57
C GLY A 88 17.25 4.27 -25.09
N LYS A 89 17.94 3.25 -25.62
CA LYS A 89 18.04 3.02 -27.06
C LYS A 89 16.84 2.25 -27.57
N VAL A 90 16.05 2.88 -28.44
CA VAL A 90 14.79 2.31 -28.98
C VAL A 90 15.03 0.99 -29.72
N LEU A 91 16.16 0.83 -30.40
CA LEU A 91 16.51 -0.41 -31.10
C LEU A 91 16.76 -1.61 -30.16
N GLU A 92 17.09 -1.34 -28.89
CA GLU A 92 17.33 -2.38 -27.88
C GLU A 92 16.03 -2.77 -27.14
N PHE A 93 14.90 -2.10 -27.43
CA PHE A 93 13.62 -2.29 -26.75
C PHE A 93 13.07 -3.73 -26.85
N PRO A 94 13.07 -4.40 -28.02
CA PRO A 94 12.60 -5.79 -28.09
C PRO A 94 13.49 -6.77 -27.31
N ALA A 95 14.81 -6.57 -27.36
CA ALA A 95 15.76 -7.41 -26.65
C ALA A 95 15.66 -7.22 -25.13
N PHE A 96 15.40 -5.99 -24.67
CA PHE A 96 15.13 -5.69 -23.27
C PHE A 96 13.91 -6.46 -22.74
N TRP A 97 12.78 -6.44 -23.47
CA TRP A 97 11.56 -7.15 -23.06
C TRP A 97 11.76 -8.66 -22.96
N ALA A 98 12.46 -9.27 -23.92
CA ALA A 98 12.77 -10.70 -23.86
C ALA A 98 13.58 -11.08 -22.61
N GLN A 99 14.55 -10.24 -22.20
CA GLN A 99 15.34 -10.47 -20.99
C GLN A 99 14.52 -10.24 -19.71
N PHE A 100 13.65 -9.23 -19.71
CA PHE A 100 12.76 -8.93 -18.59
C PHE A 100 11.79 -10.09 -18.35
N GLU A 101 11.11 -10.56 -19.39
CA GLU A 101 10.19 -11.71 -19.33
C GLU A 101 10.89 -12.96 -18.81
N ALA A 102 12.10 -13.26 -19.31
CA ALA A 102 12.87 -14.39 -18.85
C ALA A 102 13.28 -14.29 -17.38
N ASN A 103 13.49 -13.09 -16.83
CA ASN A 103 13.86 -12.91 -15.41
C ASN A 103 12.66 -12.95 -14.46
N VAL A 104 11.48 -12.54 -14.89
CA VAL A 104 10.24 -12.61 -14.08
C VAL A 104 9.74 -14.06 -13.93
N HIS A 105 9.92 -14.89 -14.96
CA HIS A 105 9.42 -16.27 -14.98
C HIS A 105 10.41 -17.31 -14.43
N LYS A 106 11.61 -16.90 -14.01
CA LYS A 106 12.54 -17.77 -13.28
C LYS A 106 12.01 -18.00 -11.87
N ARG A 107 11.41 -19.16 -11.64
CA ARG A 107 11.00 -19.68 -10.33
C ARG A 107 12.04 -20.63 -9.76
#